data_AF-A0A2G2GCG5-F1
#
_entry.id   AF-A0A2G2GCG5-F1
#
_cell.length_a   1.000
_cell.length_b   1.000
_cell.length_c   1.000
_cell.angle_alpha   90.00
_cell.angle_beta   90.00
_cell.angle_gamma   90.00
#
_symmetry.space_group_name_H-M   'P 1'
#
loop_
_entity.id
_entity.type
_entity.pdbx_description
1 polymer ?
#
loop_
_entity_poly.entity_id
_entity_poly.type
_entity_poly.pdbx_seq_one_letter_code
_entity_poly.pdbx_strand_id
1 'polypeptide(L)'
;MPNRNELLDMNDDNLLRHCRQECYRASGPGGQHRNTTDSAVRLTVLDGSVVALCADHRSQHRNRAEALKRLRSAIAIQLRLPIAPDSASGSKSERWQGSWTLGKKDRRYAGFIAHLLDILAHYEWAVGLAAKGLGISTGKLVRVLAKDPHAWNAVNQARAKLDLVNLRRP
;
A
#
# COMPACT_ATOMS: atom_id res chain seq x y z
N MET A 1 -3.90 14.95 -13.44
CA MET A 1 -3.91 13.56 -12.95
C MET A 1 -3.90 13.60 -11.44
N PRO A 2 -4.71 12.76 -10.77
CA PRO A 2 -4.74 12.74 -9.31
C PRO A 2 -3.42 12.21 -8.73
N ASN A 3 -2.98 12.76 -7.62
CA ASN A 3 -1.83 12.27 -6.88
C ASN A 3 -2.17 10.95 -6.15
N ARG A 4 -1.16 10.28 -5.56
CA ARG A 4 -1.38 9.01 -4.87
C ARG A 4 -2.37 9.12 -3.70
N ASN A 5 -2.34 10.19 -2.91
CA ASN A 5 -3.24 10.33 -1.77
C ASN A 5 -4.69 10.47 -2.25
N GLU A 6 -4.91 11.26 -3.30
CA GLU A 6 -6.21 11.40 -3.95
C GLU A 6 -6.72 10.05 -4.47
N LEU A 7 -5.88 9.23 -5.10
CA LEU A 7 -6.24 7.88 -5.53
C LEU A 7 -6.68 6.98 -4.37
N LEU A 8 -6.02 7.06 -3.21
CA LEU A 8 -6.37 6.29 -2.03
C LEU A 8 -7.64 6.81 -1.34
N ASP A 9 -7.90 8.10 -1.42
CA ASP A 9 -9.07 8.73 -0.83
C ASP A 9 -10.31 8.64 -1.71
N MET A 10 -10.18 8.35 -3.01
CA MET A 10 -11.30 8.12 -3.93
C MET A 10 -12.12 6.88 -3.59
N ASN A 11 -13.40 6.87 -4.00
CA ASN A 11 -14.25 5.69 -3.88
C ASN A 11 -13.88 4.64 -4.95
N ASP A 12 -14.43 3.44 -4.81
CA ASP A 12 -14.04 2.32 -5.65
C ASP A 12 -14.34 2.58 -7.14
N ASP A 13 -15.50 3.15 -7.45
CA ASP A 13 -15.89 3.48 -8.83
C ASP A 13 -14.97 4.53 -9.45
N ASN A 14 -14.67 5.61 -8.72
CA ASN A 14 -13.75 6.65 -9.22
C ASN A 14 -12.32 6.13 -9.37
N LEU A 15 -11.83 5.33 -8.41
CA LEU A 15 -10.51 4.70 -8.53
C LEU A 15 -10.43 3.80 -9.77
N LEU A 16 -11.48 3.04 -10.06
CA LEU A 16 -11.57 2.20 -11.25
C LEU A 16 -11.54 2.99 -12.56
N ARG A 17 -12.02 4.24 -12.58
CA ARG A 17 -11.92 5.13 -13.77
C ARG A 17 -10.47 5.55 -14.06
N HIS A 18 -9.61 5.52 -13.06
CA HIS A 18 -8.17 5.76 -13.19
C HIS A 18 -7.36 4.48 -13.41
N CYS A 19 -8.03 3.36 -13.67
CA CYS A 19 -7.39 2.06 -13.87
C CYS A 19 -7.77 1.46 -15.23
N ARG A 20 -6.79 0.86 -15.91
CA ARG A 20 -7.06 -0.11 -16.98
C ARG A 20 -7.52 -1.42 -16.36
N GLN A 21 -8.69 -1.89 -16.79
CA GLN A 21 -9.27 -3.15 -16.33
C GLN A 21 -9.15 -4.19 -17.43
N GLU A 22 -8.49 -5.30 -17.13
CA GLU A 22 -8.32 -6.42 -18.04
C GLU A 22 -8.89 -7.68 -17.41
N CYS A 23 -9.65 -8.44 -18.19
CA CYS A 23 -10.22 -9.71 -17.76
C CYS A 23 -9.64 -10.82 -18.63
N TYR A 24 -9.24 -11.92 -18.00
CA TYR A 24 -8.51 -12.99 -18.68
C TYR A 24 -8.77 -14.34 -18.02
N ARG A 25 -8.38 -15.41 -18.71
CA ARG A 25 -8.42 -16.77 -18.15
C ARG A 25 -7.25 -16.95 -17.20
N ALA A 26 -7.53 -17.43 -16.00
CA ALA A 26 -6.47 -17.77 -15.07
C ALA A 26 -5.62 -18.92 -15.66
N SER A 27 -4.31 -18.75 -15.74
CA SER A 27 -3.39 -19.81 -16.10
C SER A 27 -2.84 -20.49 -14.83
N GLY A 28 -2.72 -21.83 -14.85
CA GLY A 28 -2.12 -22.61 -13.76
C GLY A 28 -2.88 -23.90 -13.42
N PRO A 29 -2.35 -24.73 -12.51
CA PRO A 29 -3.02 -25.96 -12.06
C PRO A 29 -4.36 -25.59 -11.42
N GLY A 30 -5.43 -25.94 -12.12
CA GLY A 30 -6.80 -25.61 -11.79
C GLY A 30 -7.73 -26.54 -12.56
N GLY A 31 -8.81 -26.97 -11.91
CA GLY A 31 -9.84 -27.77 -12.58
C GLY A 31 -10.44 -27.07 -13.78
N GLN A 32 -11.19 -27.82 -14.60
CA GLN A 32 -11.79 -27.38 -15.87
C GLN A 32 -12.47 -26.00 -15.77
N HIS A 33 -13.15 -25.70 -14.66
CA HIS A 33 -13.85 -24.42 -14.45
C HIS A 33 -12.91 -23.19 -14.36
N ARG A 34 -11.66 -23.33 -13.89
CA ARG A 34 -10.71 -22.20 -13.77
C ARG A 34 -10.12 -21.81 -15.13
N ASN A 35 -10.06 -22.75 -16.06
CA ASN A 35 -9.35 -22.60 -17.33
C ASN A 35 -10.25 -22.19 -18.49
N THR A 36 -11.57 -22.32 -18.34
CA THR A 36 -12.54 -22.05 -19.44
C THR A 36 -13.20 -20.68 -19.34
N THR A 37 -13.21 -20.05 -18.15
CA THR A 37 -13.93 -18.80 -17.89
C THR A 37 -12.98 -17.63 -17.66
N ASP A 38 -13.29 -16.47 -18.25
CA ASP A 38 -12.53 -15.22 -18.13
C ASP A 38 -12.82 -14.52 -16.78
N SER A 39 -12.62 -15.24 -15.67
CA SER A 39 -12.92 -14.76 -14.33
C SER A 39 -11.77 -13.97 -13.69
N ALA A 40 -10.53 -14.14 -14.16
CA ALA A 40 -9.39 -13.43 -13.58
C ALA A 40 -9.41 -11.95 -13.97
N VAL A 41 -9.04 -11.08 -13.03
CA VAL A 41 -9.04 -9.63 -13.22
C VAL A 41 -7.65 -9.09 -12.95
N ARG A 42 -7.20 -8.19 -13.82
CA ARG A 42 -6.00 -7.36 -13.65
C ARG A 42 -6.42 -5.90 -13.68
N LEU A 43 -5.97 -5.15 -12.70
CA LEU A 43 -6.14 -3.71 -12.59
C LEU A 43 -4.77 -3.06 -12.67
N THR A 44 -4.61 -2.10 -13.58
CA THR A 44 -3.37 -1.33 -13.75
C THR A 44 -3.70 0.15 -13.59
N VAL A 45 -3.02 0.86 -12.69
CA VAL A 45 -3.20 2.32 -12.60
C VAL A 45 -2.67 2.96 -13.88
N LEU A 46 -3.40 3.89 -14.48
CA LEU A 46 -3.02 4.45 -15.79
C LEU A 46 -1.67 5.18 -15.74
N ASP A 47 -1.40 5.90 -14.66
CA ASP A 47 -0.17 6.69 -14.48
C ASP A 47 0.86 6.03 -13.55
N GLY A 48 0.42 5.02 -12.79
CA GLY A 48 1.25 4.30 -11.85
C GLY A 48 1.56 2.94 -12.44
N SER A 49 2.84 2.58 -12.53
CA SER A 49 3.29 1.22 -12.87
C SER A 49 2.85 0.12 -11.88
N VAL A 50 1.86 0.44 -11.03
CA VAL A 50 1.25 -0.43 -10.03
C VAL A 50 0.16 -1.26 -10.69
N VAL A 51 0.34 -2.58 -10.60
CA VAL A 51 -0.59 -3.58 -11.11
C VAL A 51 -1.06 -4.46 -9.94
N ALA A 52 -2.35 -4.76 -9.90
CA ALA A 52 -2.91 -5.76 -9.01
C ALA A 52 -3.70 -6.81 -9.80
N LEU A 53 -3.60 -8.06 -9.36
CA LEU A 53 -4.27 -9.19 -9.98
C LEU A 53 -4.99 -10.05 -8.94
N CYS A 54 -6.13 -10.61 -9.33
CA CYS A 54 -6.86 -11.60 -8.55
C CYS A 54 -7.54 -12.62 -9.47
N ALA A 55 -7.39 -13.89 -9.13
CA ALA A 55 -7.94 -15.03 -9.86
C ALA A 55 -8.47 -16.11 -8.91
N ASP A 56 -8.75 -15.75 -7.66
CA ASP A 56 -9.01 -16.69 -6.57
C ASP A 56 -10.45 -17.22 -6.59
N HIS A 57 -11.36 -16.49 -7.22
CA HIS A 57 -12.78 -16.83 -7.27
C HIS A 57 -13.26 -17.14 -8.69
N ARG A 58 -14.36 -17.90 -8.76
CA ARG A 58 -15.08 -18.17 -10.01
C ARG A 58 -15.77 -16.95 -10.62
N SER A 59 -16.08 -15.93 -9.79
CA SER A 59 -16.81 -14.74 -10.19
C SER A 59 -15.86 -13.58 -10.46
N GLN A 60 -15.95 -13.01 -11.67
CA GLN A 60 -15.19 -11.83 -12.05
C GLN A 60 -15.44 -10.64 -11.12
N HIS A 61 -16.69 -10.40 -10.68
CA HIS A 61 -17.01 -9.29 -9.78
C HIS A 61 -16.32 -9.43 -8.42
N ARG A 62 -16.27 -10.65 -7.86
CA ARG A 62 -15.52 -10.90 -6.62
C ARG A 62 -14.01 -10.69 -6.81
N ASN A 63 -13.47 -11.18 -7.92
CA ASN A 63 -12.06 -10.96 -8.25
C ASN A 63 -11.74 -9.47 -8.47
N ARG A 64 -12.63 -8.70 -9.09
CA ARG A 64 -12.47 -7.24 -9.25
C ARG A 64 -12.44 -6.54 -7.90
N ALA A 65 -13.36 -6.85 -6.99
CA ALA A 65 -13.39 -6.26 -5.67
C ALA A 65 -12.14 -6.58 -4.85
N GLU A 66 -11.64 -7.82 -4.94
CA GLU A 66 -10.42 -8.23 -4.25
C GLU A 66 -9.16 -7.64 -4.89
N ALA A 67 -9.09 -7.60 -6.22
CA ALA A 67 -8.02 -6.93 -6.95
C ALA A 67 -7.95 -5.44 -6.59
N LEU A 68 -9.09 -4.76 -6.40
CA LEU A 68 -9.14 -3.36 -6.02
C LEU A 68 -8.58 -3.12 -4.61
N LYS A 69 -8.89 -3.99 -3.65
CA LYS A 69 -8.30 -3.93 -2.31
C LYS A 69 -6.78 -4.10 -2.37
N ARG A 70 -6.32 -5.10 -3.13
CA ARG A 70 -4.88 -5.32 -3.37
C ARG A 70 -4.23 -4.13 -4.06
N LEU A 71 -4.92 -3.50 -5.01
CA LEU A 71 -4.43 -2.32 -5.71
C LEU A 71 -4.23 -1.15 -4.76
N ARG A 72 -5.18 -0.86 -3.86
CA ARG A 72 -5.02 0.20 -2.85
C ARG A 72 -3.81 -0.05 -1.94
N SER A 73 -3.63 -1.28 -1.47
CA SER A 73 -2.44 -1.66 -0.69
C SER A 73 -1.14 -1.51 -1.50
N ALA A 74 -1.16 -1.92 -2.77
CA ALA A 74 0.00 -1.80 -3.65
C ALA A 74 0.34 -0.33 -3.95
N ILE A 75 -0.65 0.53 -4.21
CA ILE A 75 -0.48 1.98 -4.38
C ILE A 75 0.17 2.59 -3.13
N ALA A 76 -0.34 2.25 -1.94
CA ALA A 76 0.22 2.74 -0.67
C ALA A 76 1.67 2.30 -0.45
N ILE A 77 2.05 1.12 -0.92
CA ILE A 77 3.39 0.55 -0.69
C ILE A 77 4.38 0.93 -1.79
N GLN A 78 3.96 1.09 -3.05
CA GLN A 78 4.88 1.26 -4.17
C GLN A 78 5.05 2.73 -4.58
N LEU A 79 4.00 3.56 -4.44
CA LEU A 79 4.07 4.96 -4.82
C LEU A 79 4.41 5.83 -3.61
N ARG A 80 5.55 6.51 -3.69
CA ARG A 80 6.00 7.48 -2.69
C ARG A 80 5.72 8.89 -3.15
N LEU A 81 5.35 9.74 -2.20
CA LEU A 81 5.26 11.18 -2.43
C LEU A 81 6.38 11.82 -1.61
N PRO A 82 7.25 12.65 -2.22
CA PRO A 82 8.29 13.34 -1.49
C PRO A 82 7.67 14.27 -0.46
N ILE A 83 8.14 14.18 0.78
CA ILE A 83 7.80 15.15 1.82
C ILE A 83 8.71 16.35 1.64
N ALA A 84 8.12 17.55 1.59
CA ALA A 84 8.88 18.79 1.46
C ALA A 84 9.89 18.94 2.62
N PRO A 85 11.14 19.34 2.36
CA PRO A 85 12.20 19.39 3.37
C PRO A 85 11.86 20.34 4.53
N ASP A 86 11.09 21.41 4.29
CA ASP A 86 10.70 22.38 5.32
C ASP A 86 9.62 21.85 6.27
N SER A 87 8.96 20.74 5.92
CA SER A 87 8.01 20.07 6.82
C SER A 87 8.71 19.20 7.86
N ALA A 88 10.00 18.86 7.65
CA ALA A 88 10.79 17.86 8.37
C ALA A 88 11.11 18.16 9.85
N SER A 89 10.85 19.40 10.31
CA SER A 89 11.17 19.84 11.67
C SER A 89 9.97 19.75 12.61
N GLY A 90 9.36 18.58 12.75
CA GLY A 90 8.40 18.29 13.82
C GLY A 90 7.14 19.17 13.80
N SER A 91 6.79 19.70 12.63
CA SER A 91 5.57 20.47 12.46
C SER A 91 4.36 19.56 12.67
N LYS A 92 3.27 20.10 13.25
CA LYS A 92 2.03 19.33 13.53
C LYS A 92 1.47 18.62 12.28
N SER A 93 1.84 19.07 11.08
CA SER A 93 1.48 18.49 9.79
C SER A 93 2.05 17.10 9.53
N GLU A 94 3.19 16.72 10.13
CA GLU A 94 3.80 15.39 9.93
C GLU A 94 3.10 14.28 10.74
N ARG A 95 2.42 14.67 11.81
CA ARG A 95 1.73 13.74 12.68
C ARG A 95 0.49 13.21 11.97
N TRP A 96 0.37 11.88 11.90
CA TRP A 96 -0.88 11.26 11.48
C TRP A 96 -2.01 11.75 12.39
N GLN A 97 -2.93 12.54 11.83
CA GLN A 97 -4.03 13.17 12.56
C GLN A 97 -5.19 12.18 12.80
N GLY A 98 -5.18 11.03 12.13
CA GLY A 98 -6.18 9.99 12.30
C GLY A 98 -5.89 9.02 13.45
N SER A 99 -6.68 7.96 13.52
CA SER A 99 -6.47 6.89 14.50
C SER A 99 -5.25 6.03 14.15
N TRP A 100 -4.51 5.60 15.17
CA TRP A 100 -3.40 4.64 15.07
C TRP A 100 -3.86 3.18 15.13
N THR A 101 -5.16 2.93 15.37
CA THR A 101 -5.75 1.60 15.50
C THR A 101 -6.60 1.23 14.28
N LEU A 102 -6.21 1.71 13.09
CA LEU A 102 -6.88 1.39 11.84
C LEU A 102 -6.65 -0.09 11.48
N GLY A 103 -7.74 -0.77 11.14
CA GLY A 103 -7.69 -2.13 10.60
C GLY A 103 -7.58 -2.12 9.08
N LYS A 104 -7.07 -3.22 8.49
CA LYS A 104 -6.92 -3.37 7.03
C LYS A 104 -8.23 -3.23 6.23
N LYS A 105 -9.37 -3.41 6.90
CA LYS A 105 -10.70 -3.25 6.30
C LYS A 105 -11.15 -1.79 6.19
N ASP A 106 -10.54 -0.88 6.95
CA ASP A 106 -10.85 0.54 6.87
C ASP A 106 -10.20 1.12 5.60
N ARG A 107 -10.95 1.89 4.82
CA ARG A 107 -10.48 2.52 3.59
C ARG A 107 -9.30 3.47 3.83
N ARG A 108 -9.25 4.12 5.00
CA ARG A 108 -8.17 5.04 5.40
C ARG A 108 -6.86 4.32 5.72
N TYR A 109 -6.89 3.00 5.88
CA TYR A 109 -5.72 2.21 6.22
C TYR A 109 -4.62 2.30 5.15
N ALA A 110 -5.01 2.27 3.88
CA ALA A 110 -4.04 2.39 2.79
C ALA A 110 -3.34 3.76 2.82
N GLY A 111 -4.09 4.86 2.98
CA GLY A 111 -3.52 6.20 3.11
C GLY A 111 -2.63 6.35 4.35
N PHE A 112 -3.05 5.77 5.48
CA PHE A 112 -2.25 5.73 6.71
C PHE A 112 -0.89 5.04 6.50
N ILE A 113 -0.87 3.86 5.91
CA ILE A 113 0.37 3.13 5.63
C ILE A 113 1.23 3.91 4.64
N ALA A 114 0.63 4.53 3.63
CA ALA A 114 1.35 5.32 2.64
C ALA A 114 2.07 6.51 3.30
N HIS A 115 1.39 7.25 4.19
CA HIS A 115 1.96 8.35 4.98
C HIS A 115 3.12 7.89 5.86
N LEU A 116 2.97 6.78 6.58
CA LEU A 116 4.06 6.22 7.39
C LEU A 116 5.29 5.87 6.55
N LEU A 117 5.07 5.30 5.37
CA LEU A 117 6.16 4.90 4.50
C LEU A 117 6.83 6.11 3.80
N ASP A 118 6.10 7.20 3.57
CA ASP A 118 6.69 8.47 3.09
C ASP A 118 7.62 9.07 4.14
N ILE A 119 7.20 9.09 5.40
CA ILE A 119 8.03 9.60 6.49
C ILE A 119 9.26 8.71 6.69
N LEU A 120 9.08 7.39 6.64
CA LEU A 120 10.22 6.48 6.68
C LEU A 120 11.18 6.74 5.53
N ALA A 121 10.68 6.89 4.30
CA ALA A 121 11.52 7.17 3.14
C ALA A 121 12.25 8.52 3.27
N HIS A 122 11.59 9.54 3.82
CA HIS A 122 12.18 10.85 4.08
C HIS A 122 13.38 10.78 5.04
N TYR A 123 13.28 9.99 6.11
CA TYR A 123 14.38 9.75 7.04
C TYR A 123 15.25 8.55 6.65
N GLU A 124 15.39 8.26 5.35
CA GLU A 124 16.26 7.20 4.82
C GLU A 124 16.03 5.83 5.47
N TRP A 125 14.77 5.53 5.78
CA TRP A 125 14.30 4.32 6.43
C TRP A 125 14.82 4.10 7.85
N ALA A 126 15.42 5.12 8.48
CA ALA A 126 15.86 5.10 9.87
C ALA A 126 14.65 5.21 10.83
N VAL A 127 14.22 4.07 11.37
CA VAL A 127 13.01 3.96 12.20
C VAL A 127 13.06 4.87 13.44
N GLY A 128 14.23 5.09 14.03
CA GLY A 128 14.38 5.97 15.20
C GLY A 128 14.10 7.44 14.89
N LEU A 129 14.64 7.95 13.78
CA LEU A 129 14.42 9.32 13.33
C LEU A 129 12.98 9.51 12.86
N ALA A 130 12.45 8.56 12.08
CA ALA A 130 11.06 8.58 11.64
C ALA A 130 10.06 8.57 12.79
N ALA A 131 10.31 7.76 13.84
CA ALA A 131 9.47 7.73 15.03
C ALA A 131 9.50 9.07 15.78
N LYS A 132 10.67 9.72 15.86
CA LYS A 132 10.82 11.05 16.45
C LYS A 132 10.05 12.11 15.67
N GLY A 133 10.12 12.11 14.33
CA GLY A 133 9.34 13.01 13.46
C GLY A 133 7.82 12.82 13.64
N LEU A 134 7.38 11.56 13.74
CA LEU A 134 5.98 11.21 14.04
C LEU A 134 5.54 11.53 15.48
N GLY A 135 6.46 11.87 16.38
CA GLY A 135 6.18 12.11 17.80
C GLY A 135 5.71 10.86 18.55
N ILE A 136 6.16 9.67 18.16
CA ILE A 136 5.81 8.40 18.80
C ILE A 136 7.05 7.59 19.17
N SER A 137 6.88 6.56 20.00
CA SER A 137 7.98 5.63 20.29
C SER A 137 8.27 4.72 19.10
N THR A 138 9.56 4.39 18.92
CA THR A 138 10.04 3.45 17.89
C THR A 138 9.30 2.12 17.98
N GLY A 139 9.07 1.61 19.19
CA GLY A 139 8.32 0.37 19.40
C GLY A 139 6.87 0.43 18.91
N LYS A 140 6.19 1.58 19.05
CA LYS A 140 4.82 1.76 18.53
C LYS A 140 4.83 1.73 17.00
N LEU A 141 5.78 2.41 16.35
CA LEU A 141 5.93 2.41 14.89
C LEU A 141 6.19 0.99 14.37
N VAL A 142 7.14 0.27 14.97
CA VAL A 142 7.49 -1.11 14.59
C VAL A 142 6.29 -2.05 14.75
N ARG A 143 5.54 -1.98 15.85
CA ARG A 143 4.33 -2.81 16.03
C ARG A 143 3.25 -2.52 14.99
N VAL A 144 3.08 -1.26 14.60
CA VAL A 144 2.11 -0.89 13.57
C VAL A 144 2.50 -1.47 12.22
N LEU A 145 3.77 -1.33 11.83
CA LEU A 145 4.29 -1.91 10.58
C LEU A 145 4.22 -3.44 10.60
N ALA A 146 4.50 -4.08 11.74
CA ALA A 146 4.47 -5.53 11.88
C ALA A 146 3.07 -6.15 11.66
N LYS A 147 1.99 -5.38 11.84
CA LYS A 147 0.62 -5.82 11.52
C LYS A 147 0.38 -6.02 10.03
N ASP A 148 1.17 -5.38 9.16
CA ASP A 148 1.10 -5.55 7.72
C ASP A 148 2.37 -6.21 7.16
N PRO A 149 2.30 -7.50 6.80
CA PRO A 149 3.42 -8.19 6.17
C PRO A 149 3.94 -7.50 4.92
N HIS A 150 3.07 -6.90 4.10
CA HIS A 150 3.47 -6.27 2.85
C HIS A 150 4.22 -4.96 3.10
N ALA A 151 3.71 -4.12 4.01
CA ALA A 151 4.39 -2.89 4.40
C ALA A 151 5.73 -3.20 5.11
N TRP A 152 5.73 -4.20 6.00
CA TRP A 152 6.94 -4.67 6.68
C TRP A 152 8.02 -5.13 5.70
N ASN A 153 7.64 -5.97 4.74
CA ASN A 153 8.57 -6.48 3.74
C ASN A 153 9.10 -5.34 2.86
N ALA A 154 8.26 -4.36 2.50
CA ALA A 154 8.69 -3.20 1.73
C ALA A 154 9.71 -2.35 2.50
N VAL A 155 9.51 -2.13 3.80
CA VAL A 155 10.48 -1.43 4.66
C VAL A 155 11.80 -2.18 4.71
N ASN A 156 11.78 -3.49 4.95
CA ASN A 156 13.01 -4.30 4.98
C ASN A 156 13.72 -4.35 3.63
N GLN A 157 12.98 -4.44 2.52
CA GLN A 157 13.57 -4.37 1.18
C GLN A 157 14.23 -3.01 0.93
N ALA A 158 13.60 -1.91 1.35
CA ALA A 158 14.17 -0.58 1.19
C ALA A 158 15.40 -0.36 2.10
N ARG A 159 15.38 -0.90 3.32
CA ARG A 159 16.53 -0.91 4.24
C ARG A 159 17.69 -1.73 3.69
N ALA A 160 17.41 -2.92 3.15
CA ALA A 160 18.42 -3.77 2.53
C ALA A 160 19.09 -3.12 1.32
N LYS A 161 18.36 -2.31 0.53
CA LYS A 161 18.94 -1.54 -0.58
C LYS A 161 19.91 -0.45 -0.13
N LEU A 162 19.84 -0.03 1.13
CA LEU A 162 20.73 0.97 1.74
C LEU A 162 21.74 0.32 2.70
N ASP A 163 21.91 -1.01 2.62
CA ASP A 163 22.77 -1.81 3.52
C ASP A 163 22.46 -1.64 5.02
N LEU A 164 21.22 -1.25 5.36
CA LEU A 164 20.75 -1.12 6.73
C LEU A 164 20.27 -2.47 7.28
N VAL A 165 20.46 -2.68 8.60
CA VAL A 165 20.02 -3.90 9.29
C VAL A 165 18.50 -4.09 9.15
N ASN A 166 18.06 -5.28 8.73
CA ASN A 166 16.64 -5.60 8.63
C ASN A 166 15.95 -5.53 10.00
N LEU A 167 14.73 -5.01 10.02
CA LEU A 167 13.90 -5.03 11.21
C LEU A 167 13.51 -6.47 11.53
N ARG A 168 13.58 -6.82 12.82
CA ARG A 168 13.05 -8.07 13.35
C ARG A 168 11.63 -7.83 13.84
N ARG A 169 10.74 -8.77 13.53
CA ARG A 169 9.36 -8.65 14.01
C ARG A 169 9.37 -8.73 15.55
N PRO A 170 8.68 -7.80 16.22
CA PRO A 170 8.56 -7.79 17.67
C PRO A 170 7.64 -8.92 18.17
#